data_AF-A0A2B8BCN0-F1
#
_entry.id   AF-A0A2B8BCN0-F1
#
_cell.length_a   1.000
_cell.length_b   1.000
_cell.length_c   1.000
_cell.angle_alpha   90.00
_cell.angle_beta   90.00
_cell.angle_gamma   90.00
#
_symmetry.space_group_name_H-M   'P 1'
#
loop_
_entity.id
_entity.type
_entity.pdbx_description
1 polymer ?
#
loop_
_entity_poly.entity_id
_entity_poly.type
_entity_poly.pdbx_seq_one_letter_code
_entity_poly.pdbx_strand_id
1 'polypeptide(L)'
;MPELAPAPPTAEPRPMQPAPVEPIGVTPPPVTAPAGPVEPPAPVTPAPVPEPEPVPELPPAPTPVAMAEPAVAEEAPPTKKGWFTKLKEGLSKSSSKLTDGITSIFTKRKLDDEALEELEELLITADLGPATAAKVTAELARTRFGKEVSPEEVKTTLAAEVSKIVTPVAKPLVLDPALKPHVILVVGVNGTGKTTTIGKLARQFKAEGKTVMLAAGDTFRAAAVSQLKIWGERTGCPVVARDTGADAAGLAYDALERAKAEGVDVLLVDTAGRLQNKTGLMEELRKIVRVIKKLDETAPHTTLLTLDATTGQNAHSQVEIFRDMVNVNGLILTKLDGSARGGVLVSLAEKFKIPVHAIGVGEGVYDLRPFDADAFAKSLMGLSAD
;
A
#
# COMPACT_ATOMS: atom_id res chain seq x y z
N MET A 1 58.81 -11.57 -27.90
CA MET A 1 57.80 -11.81 -26.85
C MET A 1 58.20 -13.10 -26.16
N PRO A 2 58.67 -13.07 -24.90
CA PRO A 2 59.18 -14.25 -24.23
C PRO A 2 58.06 -15.05 -23.54
N GLU A 3 58.26 -16.36 -23.57
CA GLU A 3 57.41 -17.46 -23.15
C GLU A 3 57.31 -17.53 -21.62
N LEU A 4 56.09 -17.49 -21.08
CA LEU A 4 55.82 -17.54 -19.64
C LEU A 4 55.93 -18.98 -19.11
N ALA A 5 56.75 -19.15 -18.08
CA ALA A 5 56.92 -20.39 -17.32
C ALA A 5 55.63 -20.81 -16.56
N PRO A 6 55.42 -22.11 -16.30
CA PRO A 6 54.18 -22.62 -15.72
C PRO A 6 54.04 -22.32 -14.22
N ALA A 7 52.80 -22.10 -13.80
CA ALA A 7 52.41 -21.84 -12.42
C ALA A 7 52.56 -23.10 -11.52
N PRO A 8 52.89 -22.94 -10.22
CA PRO A 8 52.99 -24.04 -9.27
C PRO A 8 51.61 -24.63 -8.89
N PRO A 9 51.55 -25.89 -8.44
CA PRO A 9 50.29 -26.58 -8.19
C PRO A 9 49.55 -26.01 -6.97
N THR A 10 48.22 -25.98 -7.09
CA THR A 10 47.26 -25.54 -6.09
C THR A 10 47.20 -26.54 -4.95
N ALA A 11 47.41 -26.09 -3.71
CA ALA A 11 47.29 -26.93 -2.52
C ALA A 11 45.82 -27.28 -2.25
N GLU A 12 45.53 -28.57 -2.10
CA GLU A 12 44.22 -29.07 -1.67
C GLU A 12 43.89 -28.61 -0.23
N PRO A 13 42.63 -28.24 0.06
CA PRO A 13 42.23 -27.85 1.41
C PRO A 13 42.22 -29.06 2.35
N ARG A 14 42.96 -28.95 3.46
CA ARG A 14 42.94 -29.94 4.56
C ARG A 14 41.55 -29.97 5.22
N PRO A 15 41.06 -31.14 5.68
CA PRO A 15 39.83 -31.23 6.45
C PRO A 15 39.99 -30.54 7.81
N MET A 16 39.12 -29.58 8.14
CA MET A 16 39.02 -29.02 9.49
C MET A 16 38.42 -30.09 10.42
N GLN A 17 39.17 -30.48 11.45
CA GLN A 17 38.63 -31.22 12.58
C GLN A 17 37.69 -30.32 13.39
N PRO A 18 36.52 -30.81 13.85
CA PRO A 18 35.67 -30.05 14.75
C PRO A 18 36.35 -29.88 16.11
N ALA A 19 36.31 -28.67 16.65
CA ALA A 19 36.78 -28.37 17.99
C ALA A 19 35.94 -29.11 19.06
N PRO A 20 36.52 -29.52 20.20
CA PRO A 20 35.76 -30.14 21.29
C PRO A 20 34.80 -29.12 21.91
N VAL A 21 33.53 -29.51 22.05
CA VAL A 21 32.52 -28.75 22.78
C VAL A 21 32.63 -29.13 24.25
N GLU A 22 32.98 -28.18 25.12
CA GLU A 22 32.95 -28.37 26.57
C GLU A 22 31.49 -28.47 27.06
N PRO A 23 31.16 -29.41 27.96
CA PRO A 23 29.81 -29.54 28.49
C PRO A 23 29.50 -28.40 29.48
N ILE A 24 28.51 -27.58 29.13
CA ILE A 24 27.94 -26.58 30.05
C ILE A 24 27.18 -27.34 31.13
N GLY A 25 27.72 -27.33 32.35
CA GLY A 25 27.09 -27.90 33.54
C GLY A 25 25.82 -27.14 33.92
N VAL A 26 24.67 -27.79 33.77
CA VAL A 26 23.39 -27.32 34.30
C VAL A 26 23.22 -27.93 35.70
N THR A 27 23.42 -27.12 36.74
CA THR A 27 23.04 -27.49 38.11
C THR A 27 21.52 -27.36 38.26
N PRO A 28 20.80 -28.41 38.71
CA PRO A 28 19.38 -28.28 39.04
C PRO A 28 19.19 -27.47 40.34
N PRO A 29 18.06 -26.76 40.51
CA PRO A 29 17.74 -26.12 41.78
C PRO A 29 17.47 -27.19 42.86
N PRO A 30 17.68 -26.85 44.15
CA PRO A 30 17.58 -27.81 45.23
C PRO A 30 16.13 -28.24 45.46
N VAL A 31 15.94 -29.56 45.61
CA VAL A 31 14.70 -30.19 46.08
C VAL A 31 14.65 -30.07 47.59
N THR A 32 13.69 -29.33 48.13
CA THR A 32 13.37 -29.32 49.56
C THR A 32 12.38 -30.45 49.88
N ALA A 33 12.74 -31.27 50.86
CA ALA A 33 11.93 -32.34 51.44
C ALA A 33 10.76 -31.77 52.29
N PRO A 34 9.72 -32.56 52.59
CA PRO A 34 8.43 -32.05 53.07
C PRO A 34 8.47 -31.68 54.56
N ALA A 35 7.96 -30.50 54.89
CA ALA A 35 7.63 -30.12 56.27
C ALA A 35 6.29 -30.76 56.67
N GLY A 36 6.21 -31.19 57.94
CA GLY A 36 5.08 -31.90 58.53
C GLY A 36 3.77 -31.10 58.64
N PRO A 37 2.74 -31.67 59.31
CA PRO A 37 1.38 -31.13 59.28
C PRO A 37 1.29 -29.81 60.05
N VAL A 38 0.81 -28.76 59.38
CA VAL A 38 0.46 -27.48 60.02
C VAL A 38 -1.01 -27.51 60.41
N GLU A 39 -1.27 -27.20 61.67
CA GLU A 39 -2.57 -27.11 62.33
C GLU A 39 -3.50 -26.07 61.67
N PRO A 40 -4.82 -26.32 61.57
CA PRO A 40 -5.74 -25.38 60.93
C PRO A 40 -5.95 -24.12 61.79
N PRO A 41 -5.95 -22.90 61.20
CA PRO A 41 -6.21 -21.69 61.96
C PRO A 41 -7.70 -21.56 62.33
N ALA A 42 -7.93 -20.98 63.51
CA ALA A 42 -9.25 -20.69 64.08
C ALA A 42 -10.09 -19.73 63.20
N PRO A 43 -11.43 -19.75 63.30
CA PRO A 43 -12.30 -18.94 62.46
C PRO A 43 -12.23 -17.48 62.89
N VAL A 44 -11.78 -16.62 61.99
CA VAL A 44 -11.88 -15.16 62.15
C VAL A 44 -13.26 -14.73 61.69
N THR A 45 -14.04 -14.15 62.59
CA THR A 45 -15.33 -13.52 62.32
C THR A 45 -15.14 -12.40 61.28
N PRO A 46 -15.91 -12.36 60.18
CA PRO A 46 -15.81 -11.26 59.23
C PRO A 46 -16.33 -9.97 59.86
N ALA A 47 -15.52 -8.92 59.79
CA ALA A 47 -15.94 -7.55 60.07
C ALA A 47 -17.08 -7.14 59.12
N PRO A 48 -18.01 -6.26 59.55
CA PRO A 48 -19.12 -5.84 58.72
C PRO A 48 -18.60 -5.10 57.49
N VAL A 49 -19.03 -5.56 56.31
CA VAL A 49 -18.80 -4.90 55.03
C VAL A 49 -19.52 -3.54 55.08
N PRO A 50 -18.86 -2.41 54.79
CA PRO A 50 -19.56 -1.14 54.69
C PRO A 50 -20.58 -1.21 53.55
N GLU A 51 -21.78 -0.71 53.84
CA GLU A 51 -22.88 -0.56 52.90
C GLU A 51 -22.40 0.21 51.65
N PRO A 52 -22.75 -0.23 50.42
CA PRO A 52 -22.24 0.41 49.23
C PRO A 52 -22.79 1.84 49.15
N GLU A 53 -21.90 2.82 49.07
CA GLU A 53 -22.27 4.18 48.70
C GLU A 53 -23.03 4.15 47.36
N PRO A 54 -24.08 4.97 47.20
CA PRO A 54 -24.82 5.02 45.94
C PRO A 54 -23.88 5.47 44.84
N VAL A 55 -23.60 4.57 43.91
CA VAL A 55 -22.89 4.87 42.66
C VAL A 55 -23.68 5.99 41.99
N PRO A 56 -23.05 7.13 41.64
CA PRO A 56 -23.72 8.14 40.83
C PRO A 56 -24.24 7.46 39.58
N GLU A 57 -25.55 7.55 39.34
CA GLU A 57 -26.19 7.05 38.15
C GLU A 57 -25.46 7.68 36.96
N LEU A 58 -24.65 6.87 36.28
CA LEU A 58 -23.96 7.32 35.08
C LEU A 58 -25.03 7.83 34.13
N PRO A 59 -24.89 9.04 33.56
CA PRO A 59 -25.81 9.48 32.55
C PRO A 59 -25.88 8.39 31.47
N PRO A 60 -27.08 8.10 30.95
CA PRO A 60 -27.26 7.04 29.97
C PRO A 60 -26.17 7.20 28.91
N ALA A 61 -25.46 6.09 28.64
CA ALA A 61 -24.51 6.05 27.54
C ALA A 61 -25.17 6.73 26.35
N PRO A 62 -24.52 7.70 25.68
CA PRO A 62 -25.12 8.34 24.54
C PRO A 62 -25.56 7.19 23.64
N THR A 63 -26.85 7.14 23.35
CA THR A 63 -27.39 6.39 22.22
C THR A 63 -26.38 6.56 21.11
N PRO A 64 -25.96 5.49 20.41
CA PRO A 64 -25.08 5.65 19.27
C PRO A 64 -25.71 6.76 18.47
N VAL A 65 -25.01 7.90 18.39
CA VAL A 65 -25.37 8.93 17.45
C VAL A 65 -25.27 8.12 16.18
N ALA A 66 -26.43 7.73 15.64
CA ALA A 66 -26.53 7.29 14.29
C ALA A 66 -25.75 8.38 13.59
N MET A 67 -24.54 8.05 13.13
CA MET A 67 -23.91 8.85 12.10
C MET A 67 -25.03 8.93 11.10
N ALA A 68 -25.66 10.11 11.03
CA ALA A 68 -26.64 10.40 10.03
C ALA A 68 -25.96 9.90 8.78
N GLU A 69 -26.53 8.87 8.14
CA GLU A 69 -26.11 8.50 6.81
C GLU A 69 -26.00 9.84 6.10
N PRO A 70 -24.82 10.28 5.63
CA PRO A 70 -24.87 11.24 4.57
C PRO A 70 -25.63 10.48 3.51
N ALA A 71 -26.88 10.88 3.28
CA ALA A 71 -27.61 10.57 2.08
C ALA A 71 -26.77 11.18 0.96
N VAL A 72 -25.71 10.47 0.57
CA VAL A 72 -24.96 10.74 -0.63
C VAL A 72 -25.92 10.27 -1.70
N ALA A 73 -26.68 11.24 -2.20
CA ALA A 73 -27.46 11.13 -3.42
C ALA A 73 -26.66 10.30 -4.42
N GLU A 74 -27.34 9.38 -5.10
CA GLU A 74 -26.80 8.50 -6.12
C GLU A 74 -25.93 9.30 -7.09
N GLU A 75 -24.62 9.40 -6.79
CA GLU A 75 -23.73 10.27 -7.53
C GLU A 75 -23.68 9.71 -8.95
N ALA A 76 -23.97 10.54 -9.95
CA ALA A 76 -23.72 10.17 -11.32
C ALA A 76 -22.21 9.98 -11.52
N PRO A 77 -21.76 9.01 -12.34
CA PRO A 77 -20.34 8.84 -12.62
C PRO A 77 -19.77 10.17 -13.17
N PRO A 78 -18.67 10.69 -12.61
CA PRO A 78 -18.13 11.98 -13.04
C PRO A 78 -17.64 11.90 -14.48
N THR A 79 -17.79 13.00 -15.23
CA THR A 79 -17.27 13.13 -16.60
C THR A 79 -15.73 13.16 -16.59
N LYS A 80 -15.08 12.93 -17.74
CA LYS A 80 -13.61 13.07 -17.88
C LYS A 80 -13.12 14.45 -17.45
N LYS A 81 -13.87 15.52 -17.80
CA LYS A 81 -13.56 16.89 -17.36
C LYS A 81 -13.65 17.04 -15.83
N GLY A 82 -14.71 16.52 -15.21
CA GLY A 82 -14.86 16.56 -13.75
C GLY A 82 -13.76 15.78 -13.02
N TRP A 83 -13.31 14.66 -13.58
CA TRP A 83 -12.18 13.90 -13.06
C TRP A 83 -10.87 14.66 -13.13
N PHE A 84 -10.55 15.26 -14.28
CA PHE A 84 -9.32 16.04 -14.42
C PHE A 84 -9.28 17.20 -13.41
N THR A 85 -10.42 17.87 -13.19
CA THR A 85 -10.55 18.87 -12.14
C THR A 85 -10.23 18.31 -10.76
N LYS A 86 -10.83 17.16 -10.38
CA LYS A 86 -10.52 16.51 -9.08
C LYS A 86 -9.05 16.10 -8.95
N LEU A 87 -8.43 15.60 -10.01
CA LEU A 87 -7.02 15.24 -10.01
C LEU A 87 -6.13 16.47 -9.82
N LYS A 88 -6.43 17.56 -10.52
CA LYS A 88 -5.73 18.84 -10.38
C LYS A 88 -5.91 19.44 -8.99
N GLU A 89 -7.12 19.38 -8.44
CA GLU A 89 -7.41 19.80 -7.06
C GLU A 89 -6.63 18.95 -6.05
N GLY A 90 -6.59 17.63 -6.24
CA GLY A 90 -5.86 16.76 -5.33
C GLY A 90 -4.36 17.02 -5.34
N LEU A 91 -3.78 17.17 -6.54
CA LEU A 91 -2.36 17.49 -6.73
C LEU A 91 -2.01 18.97 -6.50
N SER A 92 -2.98 19.82 -6.17
CA SER A 92 -2.81 21.28 -6.10
C SER A 92 -1.59 21.69 -5.27
N LYS A 93 -1.40 21.10 -4.08
CA LYS A 93 -0.27 21.39 -3.20
C LYS A 93 1.09 20.99 -3.78
N SER A 94 1.18 19.86 -4.49
CA SER A 94 2.41 19.47 -5.20
C SER A 94 2.66 20.39 -6.38
N SER A 95 1.62 20.67 -7.15
CA SER A 95 1.70 21.47 -8.36
C SER A 95 2.06 22.92 -8.07
N SER A 96 1.59 23.50 -6.96
CA SER A 96 1.92 24.88 -6.56
C SER A 96 3.38 24.97 -6.16
N LYS A 97 3.88 24.06 -5.32
CA LYS A 97 5.30 24.02 -4.94
C LYS A 97 6.22 23.97 -6.16
N LEU A 98 5.92 23.10 -7.12
CA LEU A 98 6.68 22.99 -8.37
C LEU A 98 6.53 24.24 -9.24
N THR A 99 5.30 24.73 -9.41
CA THR A 99 4.99 25.90 -10.24
C THR A 99 5.68 27.15 -9.73
N ASP A 100 5.60 27.42 -8.44
CA ASP A 100 6.16 28.60 -7.80
C ASP A 100 7.68 28.54 -7.83
N GLY A 101 8.26 27.37 -7.52
CA GLY A 101 9.70 27.14 -7.60
C GLY A 101 10.25 27.33 -9.02
N ILE A 102 9.63 26.72 -10.03
CA ILE A 102 10.03 26.87 -11.44
C ILE A 102 9.93 28.34 -11.88
N THR A 103 8.86 29.04 -11.47
CA THR A 103 8.69 30.45 -11.83
C THR A 103 9.78 31.32 -11.18
N SER A 104 10.14 31.03 -9.92
CA SER A 104 11.22 31.72 -9.22
C SER A 104 12.58 31.54 -9.90
N ILE A 105 12.91 30.32 -10.32
CA ILE A 105 14.22 30.01 -10.95
C ILE A 105 14.32 30.65 -12.34
N PHE A 106 13.24 30.63 -13.13
CA PHE A 106 13.27 30.97 -14.56
C PHE A 106 12.67 32.34 -14.92
N THR A 107 12.60 33.28 -13.97
CA THR A 107 12.19 34.66 -14.28
C THR A 107 13.30 35.40 -15.03
N LYS A 108 13.22 35.43 -16.37
CA LYS A 108 14.18 36.10 -17.28
C LYS A 108 15.64 35.61 -17.09
N ARG A 109 15.83 34.33 -16.78
CA ARG A 109 17.13 33.67 -16.63
C ARG A 109 17.38 32.72 -17.79
N LYS A 110 18.63 32.56 -18.19
CA LYS A 110 19.05 31.52 -19.14
C LYS A 110 19.11 30.16 -18.43
N LEU A 111 18.98 29.08 -19.20
CA LEU A 111 19.25 27.74 -18.69
C LEU A 111 20.78 27.52 -18.66
N ASP A 112 21.40 27.84 -17.52
CA ASP A 112 22.80 27.59 -17.19
C ASP A 112 22.93 26.47 -16.15
N ASP A 113 24.17 26.13 -15.77
CA ASP A 113 24.45 25.03 -14.84
C ASP A 113 23.84 25.28 -13.46
N GLU A 114 23.86 26.53 -12.97
CA GLU A 114 23.28 26.91 -11.68
C GLU A 114 21.74 26.79 -11.70
N ALA A 115 21.08 27.24 -12.78
CA ALA A 115 19.64 27.06 -12.93
C ALA A 115 19.22 25.58 -13.01
N LEU A 116 20.07 24.72 -13.59
CA LEU A 116 19.82 23.28 -13.66
C LEU A 116 19.97 22.61 -12.30
N GLU A 117 20.98 23.00 -11.51
CA GLU A 117 21.19 22.51 -10.16
C GLU A 117 20.01 22.91 -9.24
N GLU A 118 19.60 24.19 -9.27
CA GLU A 118 18.41 24.67 -8.53
C GLU A 118 17.13 23.92 -8.94
N LEU A 119 16.96 23.65 -10.25
CA LEU A 119 15.83 22.89 -10.74
C LEU A 119 15.88 21.43 -10.25
N GLU A 120 17.04 20.80 -10.26
CA GLU A 120 17.21 19.43 -9.79
C GLU A 120 16.85 19.33 -8.31
N GLU A 121 17.38 20.23 -7.47
CA GLU A 121 17.04 20.31 -6.05
C GLU A 121 15.53 20.49 -5.84
N LEU A 122 14.90 21.39 -6.59
CA LEU A 122 13.44 21.59 -6.52
C LEU A 122 12.67 20.30 -6.80
N LEU A 123 13.03 19.56 -7.86
CA LEU A 123 12.39 18.30 -8.23
C LEU A 123 12.58 17.22 -7.14
N ILE A 124 13.76 17.15 -6.53
CA ILE A 124 14.04 16.24 -5.41
C ILE A 124 13.13 16.57 -4.22
N THR A 125 13.04 17.85 -3.84
CA THR A 125 12.17 18.26 -2.72
C THR A 125 10.68 18.08 -3.01
N ALA A 126 10.29 17.91 -4.27
CA ALA A 126 8.94 17.57 -4.71
C ALA A 126 8.67 16.05 -4.76
N ASP A 127 9.56 15.23 -4.18
CA ASP A 127 9.47 13.77 -4.08
C ASP A 127 9.64 13.01 -5.41
N LEU A 128 10.15 13.64 -6.48
CA LEU A 128 10.51 12.92 -7.71
C LEU A 128 11.74 12.02 -7.52
N GLY A 129 12.52 12.25 -6.48
CA GLY A 129 13.72 11.50 -6.15
C GLY A 129 14.93 11.86 -7.01
N PRO A 130 16.16 11.59 -6.54
CA PRO A 130 17.39 12.07 -7.19
C PRO A 130 17.58 11.54 -8.62
N ALA A 131 17.37 10.25 -8.83
CA ALA A 131 17.57 9.63 -10.15
C ALA A 131 16.62 10.21 -11.22
N THR A 132 15.35 10.42 -10.86
CA THR A 132 14.35 11.02 -11.75
C THR A 132 14.67 12.48 -12.00
N ALA A 133 15.01 13.25 -10.95
CA ALA A 133 15.34 14.67 -11.07
C ALA A 133 16.51 14.88 -12.03
N ALA A 134 17.64 14.19 -11.80
CA ALA A 134 18.82 14.24 -12.66
C ALA A 134 18.53 13.87 -14.13
N LYS A 135 17.71 12.83 -14.35
CA LYS A 135 17.31 12.41 -15.70
C LYS A 135 16.50 13.49 -16.42
N VAL A 136 15.56 14.10 -15.71
CA VAL A 136 14.66 15.11 -16.26
C VAL A 136 15.40 16.44 -16.51
N THR A 137 16.28 16.86 -15.60
CA THR A 137 17.12 18.06 -15.79
C THR A 137 18.12 17.89 -16.93
N ALA A 138 18.76 16.71 -17.05
CA ALA A 138 19.67 16.41 -18.15
C ALA A 138 18.98 16.49 -19.53
N GLU A 139 17.72 16.05 -19.63
CA GLU A 139 16.96 16.14 -20.87
C GLU A 139 16.57 17.59 -21.22
N LEU A 140 16.21 18.38 -20.22
CA LEU A 140 15.98 19.81 -20.41
C LEU A 140 17.26 20.53 -20.86
N ALA A 141 18.39 20.24 -20.24
CA ALA A 141 19.70 20.77 -20.63
C ALA A 141 20.01 20.42 -22.10
N ARG A 142 19.84 19.17 -22.50
CA ARG A 142 20.11 18.71 -23.87
C ARG A 142 19.38 19.53 -24.94
N THR A 143 18.16 19.97 -24.66
CA THR A 143 17.30 20.65 -25.65
C THR A 143 17.37 22.18 -25.57
N ARG A 144 17.64 22.72 -24.37
CA ARG A 144 17.47 24.15 -24.06
C ARG A 144 18.67 24.82 -23.40
N PHE A 145 19.80 24.15 -23.19
CA PHE A 145 20.99 24.76 -22.54
C PHE A 145 21.47 26.02 -23.27
N GLY A 146 21.80 27.05 -22.49
CA GLY A 146 22.25 28.36 -22.98
C GLY A 146 21.17 29.24 -23.62
N LYS A 147 19.92 28.76 -23.71
CA LYS A 147 18.78 29.54 -24.23
C LYS A 147 18.03 30.20 -23.08
N GLU A 148 17.35 31.30 -23.38
CA GLU A 148 16.29 31.80 -22.51
C GLU A 148 15.09 30.85 -22.62
N VAL A 149 14.56 30.46 -21.47
CA VAL A 149 13.40 29.56 -21.38
C VAL A 149 12.34 30.21 -20.51
N SER A 150 11.08 30.09 -20.92
CA SER A 150 9.97 30.54 -20.07
C SER A 150 9.61 29.48 -19.02
N PRO A 151 9.05 29.87 -17.87
CA PRO A 151 8.52 28.91 -16.89
C PRO A 151 7.50 27.93 -17.48
N GLU A 152 6.73 28.36 -18.48
CA GLU A 152 5.73 27.54 -19.17
C GLU A 152 6.38 26.49 -20.09
N GLU A 153 7.44 26.86 -20.81
CA GLU A 153 8.23 25.93 -21.62
C GLU A 153 8.89 24.87 -20.74
N VAL A 154 9.43 25.26 -19.58
CA VAL A 154 10.02 24.34 -18.61
C VAL A 154 8.94 23.36 -18.11
N LYS A 155 7.80 23.85 -17.61
CA LYS A 155 6.69 23.00 -17.13
C LYS A 155 6.20 22.01 -18.19
N THR A 156 6.07 22.47 -19.43
CA THR A 156 5.62 21.63 -20.56
C THR A 156 6.62 20.53 -20.85
N THR A 157 7.92 20.86 -20.84
CA THR A 157 9.00 19.88 -21.05
C THR A 157 9.04 18.86 -19.90
N LEU A 158 8.97 19.32 -18.66
CA LEU A 158 8.92 18.45 -17.48
C LEU A 158 7.70 17.52 -17.50
N ALA A 159 6.51 18.02 -17.87
CA ALA A 159 5.31 17.20 -17.99
C ALA A 159 5.48 16.10 -19.05
N ALA A 160 6.10 16.43 -20.19
CA ALA A 160 6.38 15.44 -21.23
C ALA A 160 7.35 14.35 -20.73
N GLU A 161 8.42 14.72 -20.02
CA GLU A 161 9.36 13.74 -19.47
C GLU A 161 8.74 12.88 -18.37
N VAL A 162 7.96 13.48 -17.46
CA VAL A 162 7.22 12.72 -16.44
C VAL A 162 6.23 11.76 -17.09
N SER A 163 5.50 12.19 -18.12
CA SER A 163 4.58 11.30 -18.86
C SER A 163 5.32 10.11 -19.48
N LYS A 164 6.49 10.33 -20.09
CA LYS A 164 7.32 9.23 -20.65
C LYS A 164 7.72 8.21 -19.58
N ILE A 165 8.00 8.66 -18.36
CA ILE A 165 8.40 7.79 -17.25
C ILE A 165 7.21 6.96 -16.74
N VAL A 166 6.03 7.58 -16.62
CA VAL A 166 4.86 6.94 -15.99
C VAL A 166 3.95 6.18 -16.97
N THR A 167 3.99 6.51 -18.26
CA THR A 167 3.19 5.83 -19.30
C THR A 167 3.40 4.30 -19.33
N PRO A 168 4.64 3.76 -19.26
CA PRO A 168 4.86 2.31 -19.30
C PRO A 168 4.21 1.53 -18.15
N VAL A 169 3.98 2.20 -17.01
CA VAL A 169 3.33 1.59 -15.84
C VAL A 169 1.83 1.89 -15.76
N ALA A 170 1.31 2.85 -16.54
CA ALA A 170 -0.11 3.18 -16.59
C ALA A 170 -0.92 2.10 -17.32
N LYS A 171 -1.23 1.02 -16.60
CA LYS A 171 -1.97 -0.13 -17.13
C LYS A 171 -3.22 -0.35 -16.30
N PRO A 172 -4.43 -0.17 -16.86
CA PRO A 172 -5.66 -0.48 -16.13
C PRO A 172 -5.66 -1.91 -15.59
N LEU A 173 -6.36 -2.13 -14.47
CA LEU A 173 -6.56 -3.47 -13.94
C LEU A 173 -7.56 -4.21 -14.84
N VAL A 174 -7.06 -5.16 -15.63
CA VAL A 174 -7.88 -5.99 -16.53
C VAL A 174 -7.93 -7.39 -15.97
N LEU A 175 -9.15 -7.89 -15.78
CA LEU A 175 -9.40 -9.26 -15.34
C LEU A 175 -9.27 -10.20 -16.54
N ASP A 176 -8.43 -11.22 -16.39
CA ASP A 176 -8.38 -12.32 -17.36
C ASP A 176 -9.68 -13.16 -17.26
N PRO A 177 -10.49 -13.25 -18.33
CA PRO A 177 -11.73 -14.02 -18.32
C PRO A 177 -11.51 -15.54 -18.23
N ALA A 178 -10.30 -16.04 -18.50
CA ALA A 178 -9.95 -17.45 -18.31
C ALA A 178 -9.78 -17.81 -16.83
N LEU A 179 -9.55 -16.83 -15.95
CA LEU A 179 -9.39 -17.01 -14.52
C LEU A 179 -10.73 -16.81 -13.81
N LYS A 180 -11.29 -17.89 -13.26
CA LYS A 180 -12.62 -17.87 -12.63
C LYS A 180 -12.64 -18.66 -11.32
N PRO A 181 -12.49 -18.00 -10.14
CA PRO A 181 -12.37 -16.55 -9.96
C PRO A 181 -10.97 -16.01 -10.25
N HIS A 182 -10.88 -14.81 -10.79
CA HIS A 182 -9.67 -14.01 -10.73
C HIS A 182 -9.46 -13.54 -9.28
N VAL A 183 -8.58 -14.22 -8.55
CA VAL A 183 -8.16 -13.86 -7.19
C VAL A 183 -7.26 -12.62 -7.16
N ILE A 184 -7.69 -11.59 -6.45
CA ILE A 184 -6.96 -10.35 -6.17
C ILE A 184 -6.69 -10.25 -4.67
N LEU A 185 -5.42 -10.30 -4.28
CA LEU A 185 -4.96 -10.09 -2.91
C LEU A 185 -4.57 -8.63 -2.72
N VAL A 186 -5.24 -7.91 -1.82
CA VAL A 186 -4.96 -6.49 -1.56
C VAL A 186 -4.13 -6.34 -0.28
N VAL A 187 -2.91 -5.84 -0.43
CA VAL A 187 -1.92 -5.70 0.65
C VAL A 187 -1.49 -4.24 0.82
N GLY A 188 -0.81 -3.96 1.94
CA GLY A 188 -0.32 -2.62 2.28
C GLY A 188 -0.50 -2.28 3.74
N VAL A 189 0.02 -1.14 4.17
CA VAL A 189 0.01 -0.76 5.58
C VAL A 189 -1.36 -0.24 6.03
N ASN A 190 -1.57 -0.14 7.34
CA ASN A 190 -2.79 0.43 7.87
C ASN A 190 -2.95 1.89 7.43
N GLY A 191 -4.18 2.28 7.13
CA GLY A 191 -4.49 3.65 6.72
C GLY A 191 -4.20 3.97 5.25
N THR A 192 -3.61 3.07 4.45
CA THR A 192 -3.42 3.31 3.00
C THR A 192 -4.69 3.18 2.18
N GLY A 193 -5.81 2.77 2.80
CA GLY A 193 -7.11 2.68 2.12
C GLY A 193 -7.38 1.34 1.43
N LYS A 194 -6.79 0.23 1.89
CA LYS A 194 -7.03 -1.13 1.36
C LYS A 194 -8.51 -1.51 1.29
N THR A 195 -9.21 -1.53 2.43
CA THR A 195 -10.64 -1.90 2.52
C THR A 195 -11.52 -0.98 1.68
N THR A 196 -11.24 0.33 1.67
CA THR A 196 -11.92 1.30 0.81
C THR A 196 -11.67 1.02 -0.68
N THR A 197 -10.44 0.68 -1.05
CA THR A 197 -10.05 0.32 -2.42
C THR A 197 -10.76 -0.94 -2.87
N ILE A 198 -10.82 -1.98 -2.03
CA ILE A 198 -11.58 -3.22 -2.30
C ILE A 198 -13.04 -2.89 -2.58
N GLY A 199 -13.67 -2.07 -1.75
CA GLY A 199 -15.05 -1.65 -1.96
C GLY A 199 -15.29 -0.92 -3.27
N LYS A 200 -14.40 0.01 -3.63
CA LYS A 200 -14.46 0.75 -4.91
C LYS A 200 -14.24 -0.17 -6.12
N LEU A 201 -13.30 -1.11 -6.03
CA LEU A 201 -13.07 -2.13 -7.07
C LEU A 201 -14.26 -3.08 -7.22
N ALA A 202 -14.81 -3.56 -6.10
CA ALA A 202 -15.99 -4.44 -6.11
C ALA A 202 -17.17 -3.79 -6.83
N ARG A 203 -17.43 -2.52 -6.51
CA ARG A 203 -18.42 -1.71 -7.20
C ARG A 203 -18.14 -1.59 -8.70
N GLN A 204 -16.90 -1.27 -9.07
CA GLN A 204 -16.51 -1.13 -10.48
C GLN A 204 -16.77 -2.43 -11.25
N PHE A 205 -16.29 -3.57 -10.74
CA PHE A 205 -16.50 -4.87 -11.39
C PHE A 205 -17.97 -5.26 -11.44
N LYS A 206 -18.77 -4.96 -10.40
CA LYS A 206 -20.23 -5.15 -10.43
C LYS A 206 -20.90 -4.30 -11.51
N ALA A 207 -20.47 -3.04 -11.69
CA ALA A 207 -20.96 -2.17 -12.75
C ALA A 207 -20.57 -2.65 -14.16
N GLU A 208 -19.45 -3.37 -14.28
CA GLU A 208 -19.02 -4.08 -15.48
C GLU A 208 -19.76 -5.42 -15.69
N GLY A 209 -20.74 -5.75 -14.85
CA GLY A 209 -21.55 -6.97 -14.93
C GLY A 209 -20.88 -8.23 -14.38
N LYS A 210 -19.76 -8.11 -13.68
CA LYS A 210 -19.04 -9.24 -13.07
C LYS A 210 -19.67 -9.67 -11.76
N THR A 211 -19.61 -10.96 -11.48
CA THR A 211 -19.89 -11.51 -10.15
C THR A 211 -18.65 -11.35 -9.26
N VAL A 212 -18.84 -10.84 -8.04
CA VAL A 212 -17.74 -10.46 -7.14
C VAL A 212 -18.01 -11.03 -5.75
N MET A 213 -16.98 -11.62 -5.14
CA MET A 213 -16.99 -12.06 -3.74
C MET A 213 -15.87 -11.37 -2.97
N LEU A 214 -16.13 -11.01 -1.71
CA LEU A 214 -15.15 -10.37 -0.83
C LEU A 214 -14.73 -11.32 0.30
N ALA A 215 -13.47 -11.29 0.69
CA ALA A 215 -12.94 -12.04 1.82
C ALA A 215 -12.34 -11.09 2.87
N ALA A 216 -12.87 -11.13 4.09
CA ALA A 216 -12.47 -10.27 5.20
C ALA A 216 -11.22 -10.78 5.92
N GLY A 217 -10.05 -10.73 5.25
CA GLY A 217 -8.79 -11.25 5.79
C GLY A 217 -8.04 -10.33 6.76
N ASP A 218 -8.51 -9.10 7.04
CA ASP A 218 -8.05 -8.31 8.22
C ASP A 218 -8.78 -8.80 9.49
N THR A 219 -8.56 -10.06 9.87
CA THR A 219 -9.31 -10.76 10.92
C THR A 219 -9.05 -10.19 12.32
N PHE A 220 -7.93 -9.48 12.53
CA PHE A 220 -7.58 -8.88 13.81
C PHE A 220 -8.35 -7.59 14.13
N ARG A 221 -8.94 -6.94 13.14
CA ARG A 221 -9.64 -5.67 13.31
C ARG A 221 -11.13 -5.88 13.05
N ALA A 222 -11.90 -6.06 14.13
CA ALA A 222 -13.36 -6.18 14.05
C ALA A 222 -14.00 -5.05 13.21
N ALA A 223 -13.52 -3.81 13.38
CA ALA A 223 -13.97 -2.67 12.58
C ALA A 223 -13.68 -2.81 11.08
N ALA A 224 -12.56 -3.43 10.69
CA ALA A 224 -12.23 -3.65 9.27
C ALA A 224 -13.15 -4.71 8.66
N VAL A 225 -13.45 -5.79 9.39
CA VAL A 225 -14.43 -6.80 8.97
C VAL A 225 -15.81 -6.18 8.81
N SER A 226 -16.28 -5.40 9.78
CA SER A 226 -17.57 -4.69 9.70
C SER A 226 -17.59 -3.70 8.53
N GLN A 227 -16.51 -2.95 8.31
CA GLN A 227 -16.40 -2.01 7.19
C GLN A 227 -16.49 -2.73 5.84
N LEU A 228 -15.83 -3.89 5.69
CA LEU A 228 -15.92 -4.68 4.46
C LEU A 228 -17.32 -5.27 4.24
N LYS A 229 -18.01 -5.68 5.31
CA LYS A 229 -19.41 -6.13 5.24
C LYS A 229 -20.34 -5.03 4.74
N ILE A 230 -20.22 -3.80 5.26
CA ILE A 230 -20.98 -2.64 4.78
C ILE A 230 -20.72 -2.39 3.29
N TRP A 231 -19.47 -2.52 2.84
CA TRP A 231 -19.16 -2.44 1.41
C TRP A 231 -19.79 -3.56 0.59
N GLY A 232 -19.79 -4.79 1.11
CA GLY A 232 -20.44 -5.93 0.48
C GLY A 232 -21.95 -5.73 0.33
N GLU A 233 -22.62 -5.31 1.41
CA GLU A 233 -24.05 -4.96 1.39
C GLU A 233 -24.35 -3.86 0.36
N ARG A 234 -23.57 -2.77 0.40
CA ARG A 234 -23.74 -1.64 -0.53
C ARG A 234 -23.51 -2.00 -2.00
N THR A 235 -22.64 -2.96 -2.27
CA THR A 235 -22.29 -3.39 -3.65
C THR A 235 -23.03 -4.64 -4.10
N GLY A 236 -23.83 -5.27 -3.22
CA GLY A 236 -24.45 -6.57 -3.48
C GLY A 236 -23.43 -7.67 -3.75
N CYS A 237 -22.32 -7.68 -2.99
CA CYS A 237 -21.28 -8.70 -3.05
C CYS A 237 -21.29 -9.55 -1.76
N PRO A 238 -21.34 -10.89 -1.85
CA PRO A 238 -21.19 -11.74 -0.68
C PRO A 238 -19.82 -11.52 -0.01
N VAL A 239 -19.82 -11.49 1.33
CA VAL A 239 -18.61 -11.33 2.14
C VAL A 239 -18.37 -12.59 2.97
N VAL A 240 -17.23 -13.22 2.75
CA VAL A 240 -16.74 -14.33 3.58
C VAL A 240 -15.96 -13.75 4.75
N ALA A 241 -16.43 -14.01 5.96
CA ALA A 241 -15.85 -13.54 7.20
C ALA A 241 -15.89 -14.63 8.26
N ARG A 242 -14.94 -14.59 9.20
CA ARG A 242 -14.91 -15.43 10.41
C ARG A 242 -14.86 -14.51 11.65
N ASP A 243 -14.84 -15.13 12.84
CA ASP A 243 -14.71 -14.40 14.09
C ASP A 243 -13.41 -13.59 14.18
N THR A 244 -13.42 -12.56 15.03
CA THR A 244 -12.24 -11.70 15.21
C THR A 244 -11.07 -12.51 15.78
N GLY A 245 -9.89 -12.37 15.17
CA GLY A 245 -8.69 -13.14 15.52
C GLY A 245 -8.60 -14.52 14.87
N ALA A 246 -9.55 -14.90 14.01
CA ALA A 246 -9.50 -16.14 13.25
C ALA A 246 -8.33 -16.17 12.25
N ASP A 247 -7.94 -17.39 11.82
CA ASP A 247 -6.89 -17.59 10.82
C ASP A 247 -7.26 -16.99 9.45
N ALA A 248 -6.58 -15.92 9.05
CA ALA A 248 -6.79 -15.24 7.78
C ALA A 248 -6.48 -16.14 6.56
N ALA A 249 -5.50 -17.03 6.68
CA ALA A 249 -5.15 -17.96 5.59
C ALA A 249 -6.25 -19.01 5.37
N GLY A 250 -6.81 -19.55 6.45
CA GLY A 250 -7.98 -20.43 6.39
C GLY A 250 -9.22 -19.72 5.83
N LEU A 251 -9.47 -18.47 6.23
CA LEU A 251 -10.57 -17.68 5.66
C LEU A 251 -10.40 -17.48 4.14
N ALA A 252 -9.19 -17.15 3.68
CA ALA A 252 -8.92 -16.99 2.24
C ALA A 252 -9.07 -18.30 1.46
N TYR A 253 -8.73 -19.44 2.06
CA TYR A 253 -8.98 -20.76 1.49
C TYR A 253 -10.47 -21.00 1.27
N ASP A 254 -11.28 -20.87 2.32
CA ASP A 254 -12.73 -21.09 2.26
C ASP A 254 -13.38 -20.15 1.23
N ALA A 255 -12.94 -18.89 1.20
CA ALA A 255 -13.46 -17.91 0.25
C ALA A 255 -13.15 -18.29 -1.20
N LEU A 256 -11.95 -18.80 -1.49
CA LEU A 256 -11.59 -19.27 -2.81
C LEU A 256 -12.34 -20.55 -3.20
N GLU A 257 -12.45 -21.51 -2.28
CA GLU A 257 -13.21 -22.74 -2.50
C GLU A 257 -14.67 -22.43 -2.83
N ARG A 258 -15.30 -21.55 -2.03
CA ARG A 258 -16.67 -21.09 -2.26
C ARG A 258 -16.81 -20.32 -3.58
N ALA A 259 -15.90 -19.40 -3.88
CA ALA A 259 -15.94 -18.63 -5.12
C ALA A 259 -15.79 -19.51 -6.37
N LYS A 260 -14.99 -20.58 -6.30
CA LYS A 260 -14.90 -21.61 -7.35
C LYS A 260 -16.22 -22.38 -7.49
N ALA A 261 -16.80 -22.83 -6.38
CA ALA A 261 -18.07 -23.57 -6.39
C ALA A 261 -19.25 -22.74 -6.94
N GLU A 262 -19.30 -21.45 -6.62
CA GLU A 262 -20.32 -20.51 -7.10
C GLU A 262 -20.02 -19.95 -8.50
N GLY A 263 -18.85 -20.25 -9.08
CA GLY A 263 -18.45 -19.73 -10.39
C GLY A 263 -18.36 -18.21 -10.43
N VAL A 264 -17.84 -17.59 -9.37
CA VAL A 264 -17.66 -16.14 -9.26
C VAL A 264 -16.54 -15.66 -10.19
N ASP A 265 -16.69 -14.50 -10.81
CA ASP A 265 -15.68 -13.95 -11.74
C ASP A 265 -14.46 -13.38 -10.99
N VAL A 266 -14.66 -12.75 -9.83
CA VAL A 266 -13.58 -12.10 -9.05
C VAL A 266 -13.70 -12.37 -7.57
N LEU A 267 -12.58 -12.73 -6.94
CA LEU A 267 -12.44 -12.78 -5.48
C LEU A 267 -11.48 -11.69 -5.00
N LEU A 268 -11.97 -10.75 -4.20
CA LEU A 268 -11.15 -9.70 -3.57
C LEU A 268 -10.86 -10.09 -2.11
N VAL A 269 -9.58 -10.21 -1.76
CA VAL A 269 -9.13 -10.59 -0.42
C VAL A 269 -8.50 -9.39 0.28
N ASP A 270 -9.13 -8.94 1.37
CA ASP A 270 -8.56 -7.93 2.27
C ASP A 270 -7.50 -8.56 3.19
N THR A 271 -6.54 -7.78 3.66
CA THR A 271 -5.49 -8.28 4.57
C THR A 271 -5.20 -7.29 5.69
N ALA A 272 -4.61 -7.78 6.78
CA ALA A 272 -4.01 -6.93 7.79
C ALA A 272 -2.89 -6.04 7.21
N GLY A 273 -2.57 -4.93 7.91
CA GLY A 273 -1.54 -3.97 7.49
C GLY A 273 -0.64 -3.42 8.59
N ARG A 274 -0.47 -4.16 9.70
CA ARG A 274 0.32 -3.72 10.87
C ARG A 274 1.84 -3.80 10.63
N LEU A 275 2.40 -2.86 9.87
CA LEU A 275 3.82 -2.89 9.49
C LEU A 275 4.79 -2.77 10.67
N GLN A 276 4.39 -2.24 11.83
CA GLN A 276 5.24 -2.20 13.03
C GLN A 276 5.68 -3.59 13.51
N ASN A 277 4.92 -4.64 13.17
CA ASN A 277 5.32 -6.04 13.35
C ASN A 277 5.63 -6.66 11.98
N LYS A 278 6.67 -6.15 11.29
CA LYS A 278 7.02 -6.55 9.92
C LYS A 278 7.09 -8.06 9.75
N THR A 279 7.78 -8.76 10.64
CA THR A 279 7.99 -10.22 10.54
C THR A 279 6.67 -10.98 10.60
N GLY A 280 5.84 -10.73 11.61
CA GLY A 280 4.57 -11.42 11.78
C GLY A 280 3.58 -11.14 10.63
N LEU A 281 3.48 -9.87 10.21
CA LEU A 281 2.63 -9.51 9.06
C LEU A 281 3.08 -10.24 7.78
N MET A 282 4.38 -10.26 7.50
CA MET A 282 4.88 -10.90 6.27
C MET A 282 4.78 -12.43 6.30
N GLU A 283 4.89 -13.05 7.47
CA GLU A 283 4.62 -14.49 7.64
C GLU A 283 3.15 -14.82 7.39
N GLU A 284 2.24 -14.01 7.93
CA GLU A 284 0.80 -14.15 7.71
C GLU A 284 0.45 -14.03 6.22
N LEU A 285 0.94 -13.00 5.54
CA LEU A 285 0.67 -12.81 4.11
C LEU A 285 1.26 -13.95 3.26
N ARG A 286 2.48 -14.42 3.57
CA ARG A 286 3.06 -15.60 2.91
C ARG A 286 2.24 -16.86 3.17
N LYS A 287 1.70 -17.02 4.38
CA LYS A 287 0.80 -18.13 4.72
C LYS A 287 -0.48 -18.07 3.90
N ILE A 288 -1.11 -16.89 3.75
CA ILE A 288 -2.29 -16.70 2.89
C ILE A 288 -1.98 -17.16 1.47
N VAL A 289 -0.90 -16.65 0.85
CA VAL A 289 -0.49 -17.04 -0.52
C VAL A 289 -0.26 -18.55 -0.62
N ARG A 290 0.48 -19.15 0.33
CA ARG A 290 0.74 -20.59 0.33
C ARG A 290 -0.55 -21.43 0.41
N VAL A 291 -1.52 -20.97 1.19
CA VAL A 291 -2.76 -21.70 1.42
C VAL A 291 -3.69 -21.60 0.22
N ILE A 292 -3.89 -20.42 -0.38
CA ILE A 292 -4.72 -20.29 -1.59
C ILE A 292 -4.12 -21.06 -2.78
N LYS A 293 -2.77 -21.16 -2.83
CA LYS A 293 -2.08 -21.96 -3.85
C LYS A 293 -2.38 -23.45 -3.84
N LYS A 294 -2.91 -23.99 -2.74
CA LYS A 294 -3.36 -25.38 -2.68
C LYS A 294 -4.60 -25.65 -3.53
N LEU A 295 -5.44 -24.63 -3.72
CA LEU A 295 -6.64 -24.69 -4.56
C LEU A 295 -6.35 -24.23 -5.99
N ASP A 296 -5.37 -23.34 -6.16
CA ASP A 296 -4.98 -22.78 -7.44
C ASP A 296 -3.51 -22.34 -7.44
N GLU A 297 -2.63 -23.10 -8.09
CA GLU A 297 -1.20 -22.81 -8.08
C GLU A 297 -0.83 -21.44 -8.67
N THR A 298 -1.71 -20.87 -9.51
CA THR A 298 -1.54 -19.57 -10.14
C THR A 298 -2.08 -18.40 -9.31
N ALA A 299 -2.81 -18.68 -8.22
CA ALA A 299 -3.33 -17.66 -7.31
C ALA A 299 -2.28 -17.17 -6.28
N PRO A 300 -2.35 -15.91 -5.80
CA PRO A 300 -3.23 -14.87 -6.30
C PRO A 300 -2.74 -14.39 -7.67
N HIS A 301 -3.66 -14.14 -8.59
CA HIS A 301 -3.30 -13.71 -9.96
C HIS A 301 -2.86 -12.25 -9.97
N THR A 302 -3.47 -11.43 -9.10
CA THR A 302 -3.06 -10.06 -8.84
C THR A 302 -2.79 -9.87 -7.35
N THR A 303 -1.59 -9.37 -7.01
CA THR A 303 -1.26 -8.88 -5.67
C THR A 303 -1.14 -7.36 -5.73
N LEU A 304 -2.19 -6.67 -5.29
CA LEU A 304 -2.30 -5.21 -5.32
C LEU A 304 -1.76 -4.60 -4.04
N LEU A 305 -0.71 -3.79 -4.15
CA LEU A 305 -0.23 -2.98 -3.04
C LEU A 305 -0.89 -1.60 -3.06
N THR A 306 -1.65 -1.28 -2.01
CA THR A 306 -2.20 0.05 -1.80
C THR A 306 -1.22 0.93 -1.03
N LEU A 307 -0.83 2.06 -1.62
CA LEU A 307 0.10 3.04 -1.08
C LEU A 307 -0.61 4.37 -0.83
N ASP A 308 -0.21 5.04 0.25
CA ASP A 308 -0.69 6.38 0.58
C ASP A 308 0.27 7.43 -0.03
N ALA A 309 -0.25 8.27 -0.92
CA ALA A 309 0.52 9.29 -1.63
C ALA A 309 1.11 10.38 -0.70
N THR A 310 0.68 10.47 0.57
CA THR A 310 1.23 11.40 1.56
C THR A 310 2.53 10.90 2.20
N THR A 311 2.87 9.63 2.02
CA THR A 311 4.01 9.01 2.69
C THR A 311 5.38 9.35 2.07
N GLY A 312 5.40 9.91 0.85
CA GLY A 312 6.64 10.29 0.16
C GLY A 312 7.60 9.10 0.00
N GLN A 313 8.89 9.31 0.26
CA GLN A 313 9.92 8.26 0.10
C GLN A 313 9.67 6.96 0.90
N ASN A 314 8.88 7.00 1.97
CA ASN A 314 8.50 5.78 2.71
C ASN A 314 7.68 4.78 1.86
N ALA A 315 7.11 5.22 0.74
CA ALA A 315 6.46 4.33 -0.21
C ALA A 315 7.46 3.38 -0.89
N HIS A 316 8.72 3.82 -1.14
CA HIS A 316 9.74 2.98 -1.78
C HIS A 316 10.07 1.75 -0.95
N SER A 317 10.34 1.95 0.34
CA SER A 317 10.65 0.84 1.25
C SER A 317 9.47 -0.11 1.41
N GLN A 318 8.23 0.38 1.36
CA GLN A 318 7.05 -0.48 1.34
C GLN A 318 6.98 -1.32 0.07
N VAL A 319 7.17 -0.72 -1.11
CA VAL A 319 7.15 -1.48 -2.37
C VAL A 319 8.22 -2.57 -2.37
N GLU A 320 9.45 -2.28 -1.94
CA GLU A 320 10.52 -3.28 -1.81
C GLU A 320 10.10 -4.44 -0.91
N ILE A 321 9.70 -4.15 0.33
CA ILE A 321 9.36 -5.18 1.32
C ILE A 321 8.21 -6.07 0.84
N PHE A 322 7.13 -5.48 0.32
CA PHE A 322 5.97 -6.25 -0.12
C PHE A 322 6.24 -7.00 -1.43
N ARG A 323 7.01 -6.43 -2.37
CA ARG A 323 7.40 -7.11 -3.61
C ARG A 323 8.18 -8.38 -3.30
N ASP A 324 9.18 -8.29 -2.44
CA ASP A 324 10.06 -9.42 -2.12
C ASP A 324 9.31 -10.53 -1.37
N MET A 325 8.31 -10.18 -0.58
CA MET A 325 7.62 -11.13 0.30
C MET A 325 6.41 -11.82 -0.34
N VAL A 326 5.63 -11.09 -1.14
CA VAL A 326 4.35 -11.59 -1.69
C VAL A 326 4.16 -11.35 -3.19
N ASN A 327 5.24 -11.01 -3.89
CA ASN A 327 5.25 -10.81 -5.34
C ASN A 327 4.18 -9.80 -5.80
N VAL A 328 4.24 -8.59 -5.25
CA VAL A 328 3.40 -7.46 -5.70
C VAL A 328 3.60 -7.25 -7.20
N ASN A 329 2.50 -7.29 -7.95
CA ASN A 329 2.49 -7.11 -9.40
C ASN A 329 1.57 -5.97 -9.86
N GLY A 330 0.94 -5.25 -8.93
CA GLY A 330 0.16 -4.05 -9.22
C GLY A 330 0.14 -3.07 -8.05
N LEU A 331 0.08 -1.78 -8.37
CA LEU A 331 0.02 -0.68 -7.41
C LEU A 331 -1.29 0.09 -7.52
N ILE A 332 -1.79 0.55 -6.39
CA ILE A 332 -2.84 1.57 -6.29
C ILE A 332 -2.33 2.67 -5.36
N LEU A 333 -2.32 3.91 -5.85
CA LEU A 333 -1.98 5.06 -5.02
C LEU A 333 -3.25 5.76 -4.57
N THR A 334 -3.41 6.00 -3.27
CA THR A 334 -4.58 6.66 -2.70
C THR A 334 -4.18 7.98 -2.05
N LYS A 335 -5.19 8.77 -1.63
CA LYS A 335 -5.01 10.05 -0.94
C LYS A 335 -4.14 11.04 -1.72
N LEU A 336 -4.30 11.05 -3.04
CA LEU A 336 -3.71 12.13 -3.83
C LEU A 336 -4.42 13.45 -3.52
N ASP A 337 -5.67 13.41 -3.07
CA ASP A 337 -6.40 14.55 -2.53
C ASP A 337 -5.70 15.14 -1.30
N GLY A 338 -5.00 16.25 -1.51
CA GLY A 338 -4.34 16.98 -0.44
C GLY A 338 -2.90 16.54 -0.18
N SER A 339 -2.31 15.70 -1.03
CA SER A 339 -0.88 15.38 -0.97
C SER A 339 -0.03 16.50 -1.57
N ALA A 340 1.01 16.90 -0.84
CA ALA A 340 2.10 17.74 -1.36
C ALA A 340 3.23 16.91 -1.98
N ARG A 341 3.07 15.58 -2.07
CA ARG A 341 4.11 14.61 -2.43
C ARG A 341 3.77 13.79 -3.69
N GLY A 342 3.03 14.36 -4.64
CA GLY A 342 2.65 13.70 -5.88
C GLY A 342 3.82 13.16 -6.71
N GLY A 343 5.02 13.73 -6.58
CA GLY A 343 6.24 13.24 -7.27
C GLY A 343 6.64 11.81 -6.91
N VAL A 344 6.17 11.29 -5.77
CA VAL A 344 6.48 9.92 -5.33
C VAL A 344 6.05 8.88 -6.37
N LEU A 345 4.93 9.10 -7.08
CA LEU A 345 4.47 8.17 -8.12
C LEU A 345 5.53 8.01 -9.22
N VAL A 346 6.12 9.12 -9.66
CA VAL A 346 7.11 9.14 -10.74
C VAL A 346 8.36 8.36 -10.35
N SER A 347 8.85 8.56 -9.12
CA SER A 347 10.00 7.84 -8.60
C SER A 347 9.75 6.34 -8.44
N LEU A 348 8.55 5.95 -8.00
CA LEU A 348 8.15 4.54 -7.91
C LEU A 348 8.05 3.89 -9.29
N ALA A 349 7.48 4.61 -10.27
CA ALA A 349 7.33 4.13 -11.64
C ALA A 349 8.70 3.84 -12.29
N GLU A 350 9.64 4.78 -12.19
CA GLU A 350 10.99 4.63 -12.74
C GLU A 350 11.75 3.47 -12.09
N LYS A 351 11.70 3.38 -10.75
CA LYS A 351 12.48 2.40 -9.99
C LYS A 351 11.94 0.97 -10.10
N PHE A 352 10.64 0.79 -9.88
CA PHE A 352 10.06 -0.54 -9.72
C PHE A 352 9.46 -1.10 -11.00
N LYS A 353 9.01 -0.23 -11.91
CA LYS A 353 8.36 -0.63 -13.17
C LYS A 353 7.15 -1.57 -12.97
N ILE A 354 6.51 -1.48 -11.80
CA ILE A 354 5.29 -2.23 -11.48
C ILE A 354 4.10 -1.44 -12.03
N PRO A 355 3.12 -2.10 -12.69
CA PRO A 355 1.89 -1.46 -13.12
C PRO A 355 1.20 -0.65 -12.02
N VAL A 356 0.85 0.59 -12.32
CA VAL A 356 -0.04 1.43 -11.51
C VAL A 356 -1.42 1.34 -12.15
N HIS A 357 -2.33 0.63 -11.49
CA HIS A 357 -3.64 0.34 -12.06
C HIS A 357 -4.63 1.47 -11.88
N ALA A 358 -4.59 2.12 -10.72
CA ALA A 358 -5.52 3.16 -10.37
C ALA A 358 -4.93 4.16 -9.38
N ILE A 359 -5.51 5.36 -9.39
CA ILE A 359 -5.23 6.40 -8.41
C ILE A 359 -6.53 6.84 -7.71
N GLY A 360 -6.42 7.10 -6.41
CA GLY A 360 -7.48 7.57 -5.53
C GLY A 360 -7.31 9.04 -5.20
N VAL A 361 -8.27 9.88 -5.59
CA VAL A 361 -8.25 11.35 -5.41
C VAL A 361 -9.41 11.84 -4.54
N GLY A 362 -9.92 10.99 -3.65
CA GLY A 362 -11.03 11.35 -2.77
C GLY A 362 -11.69 10.16 -2.09
N GLU A 363 -12.63 10.47 -1.21
CA GLU A 363 -13.38 9.48 -0.41
C GLU A 363 -14.60 8.92 -1.15
N GLY A 364 -15.12 9.66 -2.14
CA GLY A 364 -16.29 9.30 -2.92
C GLY A 364 -16.13 7.95 -3.64
N VAL A 365 -17.26 7.28 -3.86
CA VAL A 365 -17.30 5.91 -4.43
C VAL A 365 -16.81 5.85 -5.89
N TYR A 366 -16.69 7.00 -6.57
CA TYR A 366 -16.13 7.12 -7.92
C TYR A 366 -14.70 7.68 -7.96
N ASP A 367 -14.11 8.00 -6.80
CA ASP A 367 -12.83 8.70 -6.75
C ASP A 367 -11.61 7.77 -6.90
N LEU A 368 -11.84 6.49 -7.22
CA LEU A 368 -10.80 5.57 -7.70
C LEU A 368 -10.97 5.42 -9.21
N ARG A 369 -9.94 5.75 -9.99
CA ARG A 369 -9.98 5.66 -11.45
C ARG A 369 -8.70 5.04 -12.00
N PRO A 370 -8.78 4.45 -13.22
CA PRO A 370 -7.59 4.05 -13.94
C PRO A 370 -6.55 5.16 -14.01
N PHE A 371 -5.29 4.80 -13.85
CA PHE A 371 -4.20 5.77 -13.88
C PHE A 371 -3.99 6.30 -15.31
N ASP A 372 -4.10 7.62 -15.47
CA ASP A 372 -3.86 8.33 -16.73
C ASP A 372 -2.57 9.13 -16.60
N ALA A 373 -1.55 8.68 -17.35
CA ALA A 373 -0.19 9.22 -17.27
C ALA A 373 -0.11 10.69 -17.72
N ASP A 374 -0.78 11.05 -18.82
CA ASP A 374 -0.74 12.40 -19.37
C ASP A 374 -1.51 13.38 -18.49
N ALA A 375 -2.71 12.98 -18.04
CA ALA A 375 -3.50 13.78 -17.12
C ALA A 375 -2.75 14.03 -15.81
N PHE A 376 -2.10 12.99 -15.27
CA PHE A 376 -1.28 13.09 -14.07
C PHE A 376 -0.07 14.03 -14.27
N ALA A 377 0.71 13.83 -15.34
CA ALA A 377 1.91 14.62 -15.59
C ALA A 377 1.59 16.11 -15.79
N LYS A 378 0.54 16.42 -16.57
CA LYS A 378 0.05 17.80 -16.74
C LYS A 378 -0.41 18.39 -15.42
N SER A 379 -1.20 17.65 -14.63
CA SER A 379 -1.71 18.12 -13.34
C SER A 379 -0.59 18.37 -12.34
N LEU A 380 0.45 17.52 -12.31
CA LEU A 380 1.62 17.67 -11.43
C LEU A 380 2.40 18.96 -11.76
N MET A 381 2.45 19.36 -13.03
CA MET A 381 3.07 20.61 -13.48
C MET A 381 2.13 21.82 -13.49
N GLY A 382 0.90 21.68 -12.99
CA GLY A 382 -0.09 22.76 -12.96
C GLY A 382 -0.70 23.13 -14.32
N LEU A 383 -0.48 22.32 -15.35
CA LEU A 383 -0.97 22.54 -16.72
C LEU A 383 -2.43 22.09 -16.88
N SER A 384 -3.09 22.60 -17.91
CA SER A 384 -4.44 22.20 -18.31
C SER A 384 -4.39 20.93 -19.17
N ALA A 385 -5.37 20.03 -19.02
CA ALA A 385 -5.62 19.00 -20.03
C ALA A 385 -6.62 19.58 -21.03
N ASP A 386 -6.12 19.90 -22.23
CA ASP A 386 -6.96 20.18 -23.39
C ASP A 386 -7.74 18.94 -23.85
#